data_AF-A0A923WMN4-F1
#
_entry.id   AF-A0A923WMN4-F1
#
_cell.length_a   1.000
_cell.length_b   1.000
_cell.length_c   1.000
_cell.angle_alpha   90.00
_cell.angle_beta   90.00
_cell.angle_gamma   90.00
#
_symmetry.space_group_name_H-M   'P 1'
#
loop_
_entity.id
_entity.type
_entity.pdbx_description
1 polymer ?
#
loop_
_entity_poly.entity_id
_entity_poly.type
_entity_poly.pdbx_seq_one_letter_code
_entity_poly.pdbx_strand_id
1 'polypeptide(L)' 'EPFYTTSSKGTGLGLYLARELCLNNDAMLDYESRLGPGAFGAHQPSGRFVIPFAQLPAAAGAL' A
#
# COMPACT_ATOMS: atom_id res chain seq x y z
N GLU A 1 -4.99 -18.17 9.19
CA GLU A 1 -3.68 -17.69 9.69
C GLU A 1 -3.51 -16.24 9.24
N PRO A 2 -2.99 -15.31 10.06
CA PRO A 2 -3.15 -13.87 9.80
C PRO A 2 -2.27 -13.31 8.67
N PHE A 3 -1.26 -14.06 8.21
CA PHE A 3 -0.30 -13.62 7.20
C PHE A 3 -0.34 -14.49 5.95
N TYR A 4 -0.35 -13.87 4.77
CA TYR A 4 -0.47 -14.55 3.48
C TYR A 4 0.89 -14.68 2.78
N THR A 5 1.15 -15.84 2.19
CA THR A 5 2.35 -16.14 1.39
C THR A 5 2.03 -17.23 0.37
N THR A 6 2.60 -17.14 -0.82
CA THR A 6 2.53 -18.20 -1.85
C THR A 6 3.73 -19.14 -1.82
N SER A 7 4.79 -18.77 -1.09
CA SER A 7 5.99 -19.59 -0.93
C SER A 7 5.83 -20.58 0.22
N SER A 8 6.19 -21.84 -0.02
CA SER A 8 6.21 -22.91 0.99
C SER A 8 7.24 -22.68 2.11
N LYS A 9 8.21 -21.78 1.91
CA LYS A 9 9.21 -21.39 2.92
C LYS A 9 9.04 -19.94 3.42
N GLY A 10 8.06 -19.21 2.90
CA GLY A 10 7.81 -17.81 3.27
C GLY A 10 6.97 -17.71 4.53
N THR A 11 7.21 -16.68 5.34
CA THR A 11 6.42 -16.40 6.56
C THR A 11 5.21 -15.48 6.31
N GLY A 12 5.14 -14.82 5.15
CA GLY A 12 4.10 -13.83 4.84
C GLY A 12 4.22 -12.50 5.59
N LEU A 13 5.32 -12.28 6.34
CA LEU A 13 5.46 -11.11 7.22
C LEU A 13 5.88 -9.81 6.51
N GLY A 14 6.29 -9.86 5.24
CA GLY A 14 6.87 -8.70 4.55
C GLY A 14 5.94 -7.47 4.52
N LEU A 15 4.69 -7.64 4.08
CA LEU A 15 3.71 -6.55 4.04
C LEU A 15 3.29 -6.10 5.45
N TYR A 16 3.24 -7.02 6.41
CA TYR A 16 2.95 -6.69 7.79
C TYR A 16 4.03 -5.77 8.37
N LEU A 17 5.30 -6.15 8.25
CA LEU A 17 6.42 -5.33 8.72
C LEU A 17 6.49 -3.97 8.02
N ALA A 18 6.25 -3.94 6.70
CA ALA A 18 6.22 -2.69 5.94
C ALA A 18 5.11 -1.75 6.44
N ARG A 19 3.92 -2.28 6.76
CA ARG A 19 2.82 -1.50 7.32
C ARG A 19 3.16 -0.95 8.71
N GLU A 20 3.69 -1.78 9.60
CA GLU A 20 4.07 -1.34 10.95
C GLU A 20 5.18 -0.29 10.92
N LEU A 21 6.15 -0.42 10.01
CA LEU A 21 7.17 0.60 9.78
C LEU A 21 6.55 1.94 9.36
N CYS A 22 5.60 1.93 8.42
CA CYS A 22 4.93 3.16 7.99
C CYS A 22 4.16 3.81 9.14
N LEU A 23 3.38 3.03 9.89
CA LEU A 23 2.58 3.54 11.00
C LEU A 23 3.44 4.13 12.12
N ASN A 24 4.60 3.55 12.40
CA ASN A 24 5.53 4.08 13.39
C ASN A 24 6.21 5.38 12.95
N ASN A 25 6.08 5.78 11.68
CA ASN A 25 6.64 7.00 11.10
C ASN A 25 5.53 7.96 10.61
N ASP A 26 4.35 7.91 11.23
CA ASP A 26 3.19 8.75 10.85
C ASP A 26 2.85 8.67 9.35
N ALA A 27 2.97 7.47 8.77
CA ALA A 27 2.63 7.18 7.39
C ALA A 27 1.70 5.97 7.30
N MET A 28 1.09 5.76 6.14
CA MET A 28 0.28 4.58 5.85
C MET A 28 0.90 3.76 4.72
N LEU A 29 0.48 2.50 4.57
CA LEU A 29 0.84 1.66 3.43
C LEU A 29 -0.45 1.25 2.72
N ASP A 30 -0.69 1.81 1.53
CA ASP A 30 -1.86 1.54 0.71
C ASP A 30 -1.49 0.83 -0.60
N TYR A 31 -2.46 0.15 -1.20
CA TYR A 31 -2.33 -0.44 -2.53
C TYR A 31 -3.33 0.19 -3.49
N GLU A 32 -2.81 0.83 -4.54
CA GLU A 32 -3.61 1.38 -5.61
C GLU A 32 -3.72 0.36 -6.74
N SER A 33 -4.94 -0.15 -6.96
CA SER A 33 -5.25 -0.97 -8.13
C SER A 33 -5.40 -0.09 -9.37
N ARG A 34 -4.58 -0.32 -10.38
CA ARG A 34 -4.69 0.32 -11.70
C ARG A 34 -5.45 -0.60 -12.64
N LEU A 35 -6.73 -0.34 -12.80
CA LEU A 35 -7.50 -0.77 -13.97
C LEU A 35 -7.23 0.21 -15.11
N GLY A 36 -6.06 0.09 -15.74
CA GLY A 36 -5.78 0.78 -17.00
C GLY A 36 -6.42 0.02 -18.18
N PRO A 37 -6.89 0.71 -19.24
CA PRO A 37 -7.19 0.03 -20.49
C PRO A 37 -5.88 -0.54 -21.02
N GLY A 38 -5.72 -1.86 -20.91
CA GLY A 38 -4.57 -2.54 -21.51
C GLY A 38 -4.53 -2.22 -22.99
N ALA A 39 -3.39 -1.76 -23.50
CA ALA A 39 -3.15 -1.76 -24.93
C ALA A 39 -3.37 -3.20 -25.41
N PHE A 40 -4.42 -3.41 -26.21
CA PHE A 40 -4.83 -4.70 -26.76
C PHE A 40 -5.40 -5.72 -25.74
N GLY A 41 -6.54 -5.41 -25.13
CA GLY A 41 -7.53 -6.42 -24.70
C GLY A 41 -7.17 -7.31 -23.50
N ALA A 42 -5.98 -7.19 -22.91
CA ALA A 42 -5.63 -7.91 -21.70
C ALA A 42 -5.94 -7.04 -20.46
N HIS A 43 -6.88 -7.49 -19.62
CA HIS A 43 -6.96 -7.05 -18.23
C HIS A 43 -5.69 -7.54 -17.51
N GLN A 44 -4.60 -6.80 -17.60
CA GLN A 44 -3.48 -6.99 -16.69
C GLN A 44 -3.84 -6.24 -15.41
N PRO A 45 -4.20 -6.93 -14.30
CA PRO A 45 -4.29 -6.27 -13.02
C PRO A 45 -2.88 -5.73 -12.70
N SER A 46 -2.73 -4.42 -12.84
CA SER A 46 -1.51 -3.71 -12.46
C SER A 46 -1.85 -2.89 -11.23
N GLY A 47 -0.89 -2.68 -10.35
CA GLY A 47 -1.09 -1.84 -9.18
C GLY A 47 0.24 -1.46 -8.57
N ARG A 48 0.20 -0.54 -7.61
CA ARG A 48 1.39 -0.08 -6.90
C ARG A 48 1.08 0.10 -5.43
N PHE A 49 2.08 -0.14 -4.59
CA PHE A 49 2.04 0.28 -3.19
C PHE A 49 2.40 1.76 -3.10
N VAL A 50 1.66 2.49 -2.28
CA VAL A 50 1.89 3.91 -2.01
C VAL A 50 2.02 4.12 -0.50
N ILE A 51 2.90 5.04 -0.12
CA ILE A 51 3.16 5.39 1.28
C ILE A 51 2.80 6.86 1.46
N PRO A 52 1.53 7.19 1.73
CA PRO A 52 1.16 8.56 2.05
C PRO A 52 1.65 8.90 3.46
N PHE A 53 2.25 10.07 3.62
CA PHE A 53 2.46 10.65 4.94
C PHE A 53 1.12 11.12 5.50
N ALA A 54 0.93 11.01 6.82
CA ALA A 54 -0.18 11.64 7.50
C ALA A 54 -0.19 13.12 7.10
N GLN A 55 -1.26 13.53 6.41
CA GLN A 55 -1.43 14.91 5.99
C GLN A 55 -1.22 15.79 7.21
N LEU A 56 -0.23 16.70 7.17
CA LEU A 56 -0.23 17.84 8.08
C LEU A 56 -1.64 18.43 7.99
N PRO A 57 -2.38 18.59 9.09
CA PRO A 57 -3.70 19.17 9.02
C PRO A 57 -3.56 20.48 8.26
N ALA A 58 -4.22 20.58 7.10
CA ALA A 58 -4.25 21.80 6.33
C ALA A 58 -4.64 22.89 7.32
N ALA A 59 -3.71 23.82 7.58
CA ALA A 59 -3.69 24.68 8.76
C ALA A 59 -5.10 25.06 9.19
N ALA A 60 -5.59 24.42 10.26
CA ALA A 60 -6.84 24.78 10.90
C ALA A 60 -6.59 26.12 11.62
N GLY A 61 -6.54 27.21 10.85
CA GLY A 61 -6.12 28.51 11.35
C GLY A 61 -5.50 29.40 10.28
N ALA A 62 -6.18 29.62 9.16
CA ALA A 62 -6.09 30.92 8.50
C ALA A 62 -7.20 31.79 9.14
N LEU A 63 -6.81 32.62 10.10
CA LEU A 63 -7.63 33.72 10.62
C LEU A 63 -7.87 34.76 9.51
#